data_AF-A0A0T6ATE8-F1
#
_entry.id   AF-A0A0T6ATE8-F1
#
_cell.length_a   1.000
_cell.length_b   1.000
_cell.length_c   1.000
_cell.angle_alpha   90.00
_cell.angle_beta   90.00
_cell.angle_gamma   90.00
#
_symmetry.space_group_name_H-M   'P 1'
#
loop_
_entity.id
_entity.type
_entity.pdbx_description
1 polymer ?
#
loop_
_entity_poly.entity_id
_entity_poly.type
_entity_poly.pdbx_seq_one_letter_code
_entity_poly.pdbx_strand_id
1 'polypeptide(L)'
;ENSIISYYLIGQVQMTLTEGLENLQRPPFLVEKDTGVVRLNFDPQQGMKGYFDFMVLANDTGGLQDVARVFIYLLREDQRVRFVLRQQPQELRDRIENFRE
;
A
#
# COMPACT_ATOMS: atom_id res chain seq x y z
N GLU A 1 5.00 -18.65 27.19
CA GLU A 1 5.18 -17.39 26.44
C GLU A 1 4.37 -17.46 25.16
N ASN A 2 3.88 -16.33 24.66
CA ASN A 2 3.16 -16.29 23.39
C ASN A 2 4.16 -16.38 22.22
N SER A 3 3.74 -16.97 21.10
CA SER A 3 4.56 -17.00 19.89
C SER A 3 4.83 -15.59 19.36
N ILE A 4 6.04 -15.35 18.87
CA ILE A 4 6.44 -14.10 18.22
C ILE A 4 6.21 -14.24 16.72
N ILE A 5 5.58 -13.25 16.10
CA ILE A 5 5.28 -13.24 14.66
C ILE A 5 6.33 -12.41 13.94
N SER A 6 6.82 -12.91 12.81
CA SER A 6 7.68 -12.18 11.88
C SER A 6 7.04 -12.08 10.51
N TYR A 7 7.20 -10.93 9.86
CA TYR A 7 6.59 -10.62 8.58
C TYR A 7 7.64 -10.52 7.46
N TYR A 8 7.30 -11.05 6.29
CA TYR A 8 8.20 -11.07 5.14
C TYR A 8 7.43 -10.79 3.84
N LEU A 9 7.99 -9.92 3.01
CA LEU A 9 7.58 -9.87 1.60
C LEU A 9 8.10 -11.12 0.91
N ILE A 10 7.20 -11.89 0.29
CA ILE A 10 7.57 -13.09 -0.46
C ILE A 10 7.28 -12.92 -1.95
N GLY A 11 8.21 -13.37 -2.78
CA GLY A 11 8.13 -13.23 -4.23
C GLY A 11 8.59 -11.86 -4.75
N GLN A 12 8.27 -11.59 -6.01
CA GLN A 12 8.54 -10.29 -6.64
C GLN A 12 7.29 -9.41 -6.57
N VAL A 13 7.51 -8.10 -6.40
CA VAL A 13 6.43 -7.12 -6.55
C VAL A 13 6.05 -7.04 -8.02
N GLN A 14 4.83 -7.47 -8.33
CA GLN A 14 4.27 -7.34 -9.66
C GLN A 14 3.91 -5.87 -9.89
N MET A 15 4.30 -5.35 -11.05
CA MET A 15 4.14 -3.95 -11.43
C MET A 15 3.37 -3.90 -12.74
N THR A 16 2.21 -3.24 -12.73
CA THR A 16 1.36 -3.09 -13.92
C THR A 16 0.94 -1.63 -14.11
N LEU A 17 0.70 -1.24 -15.38
CA LEU A 17 0.33 0.12 -15.79
C LEU A 17 1.24 1.19 -15.15
N THR A 18 2.54 0.92 -15.10
CA THR A 18 3.55 1.80 -14.51
C THR A 18 4.01 2.87 -15.48
N GLU A 19 4.19 4.09 -14.99
CA GLU A 19 4.86 5.19 -15.72
C GLU A 19 5.87 5.85 -14.78
N GLY A 20 7.08 6.13 -15.27
CA GLY A 20 8.12 6.85 -14.50
C GLY A 20 8.81 6.00 -13.44
N LEU A 21 8.65 4.67 -13.49
CA LEU A 21 9.18 3.71 -12.51
C LEU A 21 10.33 2.87 -13.08
N GLU A 22 10.79 3.17 -14.30
CA GLU A 22 11.76 2.37 -15.07
C GLU A 22 13.15 2.35 -14.42
N ASN A 23 13.47 3.38 -13.62
CA ASN A 23 14.76 3.56 -12.95
C ASN A 23 14.77 3.03 -11.50
N LEU A 24 13.72 2.33 -11.05
CA LEU A 24 13.71 1.73 -9.72
C LEU A 24 14.72 0.59 -9.62
N GLN A 25 15.88 0.87 -9.03
CA GLN A 25 16.94 -0.11 -8.79
C GLN A 25 16.68 -0.99 -7.55
N ARG A 26 15.75 -0.57 -6.69
CA ARG A 26 15.42 -1.24 -5.42
C ARG A 26 13.96 -1.67 -5.42
N PRO A 27 13.58 -2.71 -4.65
CA PRO A 27 12.18 -3.06 -4.47
C PRO A 27 11.37 -1.84 -3.99
N PRO A 28 10.19 -1.56 -4.56
CA PRO A 28 9.43 -0.34 -4.27
C PRO A 28 8.87 -0.29 -2.84
N PHE A 29 8.75 -1.44 -2.18
CA PHE A 29 8.22 -1.56 -0.82
C PHE A 29 9.15 -2.38 0.07
N LEU A 30 9.13 -2.04 1.35
CA LEU A 30 9.75 -2.81 2.44
C LEU A 30 8.66 -3.26 3.40
N VAL A 31 8.81 -4.45 3.96
CA VAL A 31 7.96 -4.95 5.04
C VAL A 31 8.82 -5.03 6.30
N GLU A 32 8.41 -4.35 7.36
CA GLU A 32 9.08 -4.42 8.64
C GLU A 32 8.85 -5.78 9.29
N LYS A 33 9.93 -6.47 9.65
CA LYS A 33 9.89 -7.84 10.16
C LYS A 33 9.05 -7.97 11.44
N ASP A 34 9.14 -7.02 12.35
CA ASP A 34 8.54 -7.18 13.70
C ASP A 34 7.13 -6.60 13.79
N THR A 35 6.74 -5.72 12.87
CA THR A 35 5.46 -4.99 12.91
C THR A 35 4.55 -5.27 11.72
N GLY A 36 5.09 -5.80 10.61
CA GLY A 36 4.37 -6.00 9.36
C GLY A 36 4.06 -4.71 8.60
N VAL A 37 4.56 -3.56 9.07
CA VAL A 37 4.33 -2.27 8.42
C VAL A 37 4.97 -2.27 7.02
N VAL A 38 4.16 -1.93 6.02
CA VAL A 38 4.61 -1.75 4.64
C VAL A 38 5.04 -0.30 4.43
N ARG A 39 6.30 -0.08 4.07
CA ARG A 39 6.87 1.25 3.78
C ARG A 39 7.21 1.39 2.30
N LEU A 40 7.08 2.61 1.78
CA LEU A 40 7.69 2.98 0.50
C LEU A 40 9.22 2.99 0.64
N ASN A 41 9.91 2.49 -0.38
CA ASN A 41 11.37 2.43 -0.45
C ASN A 41 11.96 3.42 -1.49
N PHE A 42 11.13 4.34 -1.96
CA PHE A 42 11.48 5.39 -2.91
C PHE A 42 10.55 6.58 -2.72
N ASP A 43 10.93 7.72 -3.28
CA ASP A 43 10.13 8.95 -3.25
C ASP A 43 9.32 9.10 -4.56
N PRO A 44 7.98 8.96 -4.52
CA PRO A 44 7.16 9.13 -5.70
C PRO A 44 7.24 10.55 -6.26
N GLN A 45 7.46 10.66 -7.57
CA GLN A 45 7.52 11.93 -8.30
C GLN A 45 6.20 12.22 -9.01
N GLN A 46 5.94 13.48 -9.37
CA GLN A 46 4.68 13.92 -9.98
C GLN A 46 4.29 13.13 -11.25
N GLY A 47 5.26 12.64 -12.01
CA GLY A 47 5.02 11.82 -13.20
C GLY A 47 4.74 10.34 -12.92
N MET A 48 4.90 9.87 -11.69
CA MET A 48 4.83 8.45 -11.38
C MET A 48 3.40 7.99 -11.11
N LYS A 49 3.04 6.84 -11.70
CA LYS A 49 1.84 6.08 -11.35
C LYS A 49 2.10 4.59 -11.54
N GLY A 50 1.29 3.75 -10.90
CA GLY A 50 1.43 2.31 -11.05
C GLY A 50 0.55 1.52 -10.10
N TYR A 51 0.35 0.25 -10.45
CA TYR A 51 -0.38 -0.72 -9.67
C TYR A 51 0.60 -1.80 -9.26
N PHE A 52 0.63 -2.09 -7.96
CA PHE A 52 1.56 -3.02 -7.37
C PHE A 52 0.80 -4.10 -6.64
N ASP A 53 1.21 -5.34 -6.80
CA ASP A 53 0.74 -6.42 -5.94
C ASP A 53 1.86 -7.39 -5.55
N PHE A 54 1.78 -7.88 -4.32
CA PHE A 54 2.73 -8.81 -3.75
C PHE A 54 2.10 -9.57 -2.58
N MET A 55 2.81 -10.58 -2.10
CA MET A 55 2.38 -11.42 -0.99
C MET A 55 3.20 -11.11 0.26
N VAL A 56 2.55 -11.07 1.42
CA VAL A 56 3.19 -10.94 2.73
C VAL A 56 2.93 -12.21 3.53
N LEU A 57 4.00 -12.84 3.99
CA LEU A 57 3.98 -13.98 4.89
C LEU A 57 4.06 -13.48 6.33
N ALA A 58 3.15 -13.95 7.19
CA ALA A 58 3.30 -13.92 8.63
C ALA A 58 3.72 -15.32 9.10
N ASN A 59 4.83 -15.42 9.82
CA ASN A 59 5.36 -16.68 10.33
C ASN A 59 5.64 -16.55 11.83
N ASP A 60 5.12 -17.48 12.63
CA ASP A 60 5.29 -17.48 14.07
C ASP A 60 6.41 -18.42 14.55
N THR A 61 6.90 -18.21 15.77
CA THR A 61 7.93 -19.09 16.38
C THR A 61 7.42 -20.50 16.72
N GLY A 62 6.11 -20.74 16.60
CA GLY A 62 5.48 -22.06 16.77
C GLY A 62 5.42 -22.87 15.47
N GLY A 63 5.86 -22.30 14.34
CA GLY A 63 5.86 -22.94 13.02
C GLY A 63 4.56 -22.80 12.24
N LEU A 64 3.61 -21.98 12.70
CA LEU A 64 2.41 -21.64 11.95
C LEU A 64 2.69 -20.42 11.08
N GLN A 65 2.10 -20.41 9.88
CA GLN A 65 2.25 -19.31 8.95
C GLN A 65 0.97 -19.06 8.16
N ASP A 66 0.78 -17.83 7.72
CA ASP A 66 -0.29 -17.41 6.83
C ASP A 66 0.21 -16.37 5.81
N VAL A 67 -0.48 -16.25 4.68
CA VAL A 67 -0.08 -15.38 3.57
C VAL A 67 -1.25 -14.53 3.09
N ALA A 68 -1.02 -13.22 2.99
CA ALA A 68 -1.99 -12.27 2.46
C ALA A 68 -1.47 -11.57 1.19
N ARG A 69 -2.37 -11.28 0.24
CA ARG A 69 -2.07 -10.47 -0.95
C ARG A 69 -2.32 -9.00 -0.67
N VAL A 70 -1.37 -8.16 -1.02
CA VAL A 70 -1.41 -6.70 -0.84
C VAL A 70 -1.52 -6.04 -2.21
N PHE A 71 -2.42 -5.06 -2.34
CA PHE A 71 -2.57 -4.23 -3.54
C PHE A 71 -2.28 -2.78 -3.19
N ILE A 72 -1.40 -2.13 -3.94
CA ILE A 72 -1.06 -0.72 -3.77
C ILE A 72 -1.23 0.03 -5.09
N TYR A 73 -1.92 1.17 -5.00
CA TYR A 73 -2.22 2.04 -6.12
C TYR A 73 -1.45 3.35 -5.93
N LEU A 74 -0.48 3.63 -6.79
CA LEU A 74 0.16 4.94 -6.87
C LEU A 74 -0.59 5.78 -7.90
N LEU A 75 -1.33 6.77 -7.40
CA LEU A 75 -2.15 7.66 -8.20
C LEU A 75 -1.45 9.00 -8.43
N ARG A 76 -1.44 9.45 -9.68
CA ARG A 76 -1.06 10.82 -10.04
C ARG A 76 -2.22 11.78 -9.76
N GLU A 77 -1.90 13.07 -9.63
CA GLU A 77 -2.88 14.15 -9.45
C GLU A 77 -3.94 14.21 -10.56
N ASP A 78 -3.57 13.95 -11.82
CA ASP A 78 -4.51 13.92 -12.96
C ASP A 78 -5.54 12.79 -12.89
N GLN A 79 -5.28 11.77 -12.06
CA GLN A 79 -6.22 10.68 -11.78
C GLN A 79 -7.14 10.99 -10.59
N ARG A 80 -6.96 12.11 -9.89
CA ARG A 80 -7.79 12.49 -8.75
C ARG A 80 -9.03 13.23 -9.23
N VAL A 81 -10.18 12.79 -8.76
CA VAL A 81 -11.44 13.52 -8.93
C VAL A 81 -11.60 14.50 -7.77
N ARG A 82 -11.75 15.79 -8.08
CA ARG A 82 -12.00 16.83 -7.08
C ARG A 82 -13.48 17.17 -7.02
N PHE A 83 -14.11 16.83 -5.90
CA PHE A 83 -15.46 17.26 -5.58
C PHE A 83 -15.41 18.63 -4.86
N VAL A 84 -16.19 19.60 -5.33
CA VAL A 84 -16.30 20.92 -4.71
C VAL A 84 -17.72 21.08 -4.15
N LEU A 85 -17.82 21.17 -2.84
CA LEU A 85 -19.07 21.30 -2.09
C LEU A 85 -19.11 22.66 -1.39
N ARG A 86 -20.32 23.20 -1.19
CA ARG A 86 -20.51 24.47 -0.46
C ARG A 86 -20.56 24.31 1.06
N GLN A 87 -20.56 23.07 1.55
CA GLN A 87 -20.62 22.73 2.98
C GLN A 87 -19.28 22.95 3.67
N GLN A 88 -19.31 23.10 5.00
CA GLN A 88 -18.07 23.21 5.77
C GLN A 88 -17.35 21.84 5.84
N PRO A 89 -16.00 21.80 5.90
CA PRO A 89 -15.25 20.54 5.90
C PRO A 89 -15.65 19.56 7.00
N GLN A 90 -16.08 20.06 8.16
CA GLN A 90 -16.45 19.23 9.30
C GLN A 90 -17.76 18.47 9.05
N GLU A 91 -18.77 19.13 8.48
CA GLU A 91 -20.06 18.51 8.12
C GLU A 91 -19.91 17.36 7.13
N LEU A 92 -18.93 17.46 6.22
CA LEU A 92 -18.61 16.40 5.26
C LEU A 92 -17.92 15.20 5.93
N ARG A 93 -16.99 15.46 6.85
CA ARG A 93 -16.26 14.40 7.58
C ARG A 93 -17.20 13.56 8.43
N ASP A 94 -18.17 14.20 9.08
CA ASP A 94 -19.15 13.52 9.94
C ASP A 94 -20.11 12.62 9.16
N ARG A 95 -20.22 12.80 7.84
CA ARG A 95 -21.13 12.05 6.94
C ARG A 95 -20.41 11.23 5.88
N ILE A 96 -19.09 11.07 6.01
CA ILE A 96 -18.26 10.48 4.94
C ILE A 96 -18.65 9.04 4.61
N GLU A 97 -19.25 8.31 5.55
CA GLU A 97 -19.73 6.94 5.34
C GLU A 97 -20.91 6.87 4.38
N ASN A 98 -21.78 7.89 4.32
CA ASN A 98 -22.91 7.93 3.40
C ASN A 98 -22.50 8.10 1.92
N PHE A 99 -21.24 8.47 1.66
CA PHE A 99 -20.70 8.62 0.30
C PHE A 99 -19.96 7.37 -0.21
N ARG A 100 -19.88 6.32 0.62
CA ARG A 100 -19.18 5.07 0.27
C ARG A 100 -20.08 4.02 -0.40
N GLU A 101 -21.41 4.19 -0.36
CA GLU A 101 -22.39 3.40 -1.12
C GLU A 101 -22.65 4.00 -2.50
#